data_AF-A0A958KU63-F1
#
_entry.id   AF-A0A958KU63-F1
#
_cell.length_a   1.000
_cell.length_b   1.000
_cell.length_c   1.000
_cell.angle_alpha   90.00
_cell.angle_beta   90.00
_cell.angle_gamma   90.00
#
_symmetry.space_group_name_H-M   'P 1'
#
loop_
_entity.id
_entity.type
_entity.pdbx_description
1 polymer ?
#
loop_
_entity_poly.entity_id
_entity_poly.type
_entity_poly.pdbx_seq_one_letter_code
_entity_poly.pdbx_strand_id
1 'polypeptide(L)'
;MTIEQLSGNLVYQDGSNLWVIPDKSSSNWSQKLDWYLNIQISKANSFKRPEISENLQNIITEEEVEAVEIPKQNGKPLLIASPKHLPNLMTIVLSYDKMDEEEWLSSLQKSWIELGKPSLRVFLPKNFSLTTFTNFSKSNLSGNVTFVTDS
;
A
#
# COMPACT_ATOMS: atom_id res chain seq x y z
N MET A 1 7.48 13.93 -18.62
CA MET A 1 6.72 13.16 -17.61
C MET A 1 5.29 13.10 -18.09
N THR A 2 4.71 11.91 -18.22
CA THR A 2 3.34 11.74 -18.69
C THR A 2 2.49 11.27 -17.52
N ILE A 3 1.43 12.02 -17.21
CA ILE A 3 0.46 11.69 -16.16
C ILE A 3 -0.84 11.39 -16.87
N GLU A 4 -1.33 10.16 -16.76
CA GLU A 4 -2.53 9.70 -17.44
C GLU A 4 -3.58 9.21 -16.45
N GLN A 5 -4.81 9.68 -16.61
CA GLN A 5 -5.96 9.18 -15.85
C GLN A 5 -6.53 7.95 -16.56
N LEU A 6 -6.62 6.83 -15.86
CA LEU A 6 -7.26 5.62 -16.34
C LEU A 6 -8.68 5.52 -15.78
N SER A 7 -9.61 5.08 -16.62
CA SER A 7 -11.01 4.86 -16.24
C SER A 7 -11.56 3.57 -16.86
N GLY A 8 -12.59 3.00 -16.22
CA GLY A 8 -13.25 1.78 -16.69
C GLY A 8 -12.33 0.56 -16.78
N ASN A 9 -12.35 -0.12 -17.93
CA ASN A 9 -11.60 -1.37 -18.14
C ASN A 9 -10.08 -1.16 -18.29
N LEU A 10 -9.65 0.08 -18.58
CA LEU A 10 -8.22 0.40 -18.74
C LEU A 10 -7.44 0.27 -17.43
N VAL A 11 -8.13 0.27 -16.30
CA VAL A 11 -7.55 0.13 -14.96
C VAL A 11 -6.81 -1.20 -14.77
N TYR A 12 -7.22 -2.25 -15.50
CA TYR A 12 -6.57 -3.57 -15.47
C TYR A 12 -5.60 -3.79 -16.63
N GLN A 13 -5.25 -2.76 -17.39
CA GLN A 13 -4.22 -2.93 -18.41
C GLN A 13 -2.83 -3.03 -17.78
N ASP A 14 -1.97 -3.82 -18.40
CA ASP A 14 -0.55 -3.84 -18.05
C ASP A 14 0.09 -2.47 -18.33
N GLY A 15 1.22 -2.17 -17.68
CA GLY A 15 1.96 -0.93 -17.86
C GLY A 15 2.48 -0.30 -16.57
N SER A 16 2.28 -0.93 -15.41
CA SER A 16 2.83 -0.44 -14.14
C SER A 16 3.21 -1.59 -13.22
N ASN A 17 4.48 -1.64 -12.84
CA ASN A 17 5.04 -2.70 -11.99
C ASN A 17 4.57 -2.57 -10.53
N LEU A 18 4.36 -1.33 -10.06
CA LEU A 18 3.89 -1.03 -8.72
C LEU A 18 2.52 -0.38 -8.78
N TRP A 19 1.56 -0.97 -8.06
CA TRP A 19 0.26 -0.35 -7.81
C TRP A 19 0.20 0.14 -6.37
N VAL A 20 -0.20 1.38 -6.15
CA VAL A 20 -0.40 1.95 -4.82
C VAL A 20 -1.88 2.18 -4.61
N ILE A 21 -2.42 1.59 -3.56
CA ILE A 21 -3.84 1.66 -3.21
C ILE A 21 -3.99 2.17 -1.77
N PRO A 22 -5.07 2.90 -1.45
CA PRO A 22 -5.34 3.29 -0.08
C PRO A 22 -5.97 2.13 0.69
N ASP A 23 -6.24 2.33 1.98
CA ASP A 23 -7.01 1.38 2.77
C ASP A 23 -8.44 1.19 2.24
N LYS A 24 -9.08 0.08 2.62
CA LYS A 24 -10.40 -0.33 2.11
C LYS A 24 -11.55 0.62 2.48
N SER A 25 -11.44 1.34 3.59
CA SER A 25 -12.42 2.34 4.01
C SER A 25 -12.39 3.54 3.07
N SER A 26 -11.19 3.90 2.65
CA SER A 26 -10.91 5.09 1.85
C SER A 26 -11.07 4.89 0.34
N SER A 27 -11.19 3.65 -0.16
CA SER A 27 -11.46 3.41 -1.59
C SER A 27 -12.27 2.16 -1.93
N ASN A 28 -13.19 2.31 -2.89
CA ASN A 28 -13.91 1.20 -3.52
C ASN A 28 -12.98 0.33 -4.38
N TRP A 29 -11.96 0.93 -5.00
CA TRP A 29 -10.96 0.19 -5.77
C TRP A 29 -10.18 -0.76 -4.89
N SER A 30 -9.81 -0.36 -3.68
CA SER A 30 -9.13 -1.24 -2.73
C SER A 30 -9.97 -2.47 -2.37
N GLN A 31 -11.30 -2.34 -2.32
CA GLN A 31 -12.20 -3.49 -2.10
C GLN A 31 -12.22 -4.42 -3.32
N LYS A 32 -12.35 -3.88 -4.53
CA LYS A 32 -12.33 -4.65 -5.78
C LYS A 32 -11.01 -5.38 -5.94
N LEU A 33 -9.88 -4.67 -5.80
CA LEU A 33 -8.54 -5.24 -5.95
C LEU A 33 -8.25 -6.32 -4.91
N ASP A 34 -8.75 -6.17 -3.68
CA ASP A 34 -8.61 -7.24 -2.69
C ASP A 34 -9.32 -8.52 -3.11
N TRP A 35 -10.50 -8.41 -3.75
CA TRP A 35 -11.18 -9.59 -4.29
C TRP A 35 -10.34 -10.30 -5.36
N TYR A 36 -9.73 -9.54 -6.28
CA TYR A 36 -8.81 -10.11 -7.28
C TYR A 36 -7.55 -10.72 -6.64
N LEU A 37 -7.07 -10.13 -5.55
CA LEU A 37 -5.96 -10.64 -4.75
C LEU A 37 -6.39 -11.76 -3.77
N ASN A 38 -7.54 -12.39 -3.97
CA ASN A 38 -8.04 -13.48 -3.12
C ASN A 38 -8.09 -13.12 -1.62
N ILE A 39 -8.53 -11.89 -1.34
CA ILE A 39 -8.76 -11.33 0.01
C ILE A 39 -7.45 -11.22 0.83
N GLN A 40 -6.30 -11.17 0.16
CA GLN A 40 -4.99 -11.09 0.83
C GLN A 40 -4.82 -9.81 1.65
N ILE A 41 -5.31 -8.65 1.17
CA ILE A 41 -5.22 -7.37 1.90
C ILE A 41 -6.01 -7.46 3.20
N SER A 42 -7.24 -7.98 3.16
CA SER A 42 -8.06 -8.10 4.37
C SER A 42 -7.45 -9.05 5.38
N LYS A 43 -6.95 -10.21 4.92
CA LYS A 43 -6.31 -11.20 5.79
C LYS A 43 -5.10 -10.59 6.48
N ALA A 44 -4.24 -9.90 5.73
CA ALA A 44 -3.07 -9.22 6.25
C ALA A 44 -3.42 -8.12 7.26
N ASN A 45 -4.42 -7.28 6.96
CA ASN A 45 -4.85 -6.22 7.87
C ASN A 45 -5.50 -6.75 9.17
N SER A 46 -6.21 -7.88 9.09
CA SER A 46 -6.82 -8.53 10.26
C SER A 46 -5.83 -9.33 11.10
N PHE A 47 -4.61 -9.57 10.59
CA PHE A 47 -3.64 -10.41 11.25
C PHE A 47 -3.15 -9.74 12.54
N LYS A 48 -3.59 -10.30 13.67
CA LYS A 48 -3.03 -9.98 14.98
C LYS A 48 -1.88 -10.95 15.23
N ARG A 49 -0.70 -10.40 15.44
CA ARG A 49 0.45 -11.21 15.81
C ARG A 49 0.13 -11.95 17.12
N PRO A 50 0.35 -13.27 17.20
CA PRO A 50 0.17 -13.98 18.46
C PRO A 50 1.10 -13.38 19.52
N GLU A 51 0.53 -13.07 20.68
CA GLU A 51 1.28 -12.66 21.85
C GLU A 51 1.95 -13.89 22.46
N ILE A 52 3.17 -13.72 22.99
CA ILE A 52 3.88 -14.81 23.66
C ILE A 52 3.04 -15.20 24.88
N SER A 53 2.66 -16.47 24.99
CA SER A 53 1.90 -16.97 26.14
C SER A 53 2.64 -16.70 27.45
N GLU A 54 1.93 -16.41 28.53
CA GLU A 54 2.50 -16.15 29.86
C GLU A 54 3.49 -17.24 30.31
N ASN A 55 3.19 -18.52 30.05
CA ASN A 55 4.09 -19.63 30.36
C ASN A 55 5.45 -19.53 29.67
N LEU A 56 5.46 -19.13 28.40
CA LEU A 56 6.72 -18.94 27.65
C LEU A 56 7.47 -17.70 28.15
N GLN A 57 6.77 -16.63 28.54
CA GLN A 57 7.42 -15.47 29.16
C GLN A 57 8.11 -15.84 30.49
N ASN A 58 7.45 -16.67 31.30
CA ASN A 58 8.01 -17.17 32.57
C ASN A 58 9.26 -18.02 32.36
N ILE A 59 9.24 -18.96 31.40
CA ILE A 59 10.41 -19.80 31.08
C ILE A 59 11.57 -18.94 30.57
N ILE A 60 11.30 -17.96 29.69
CA ILE A 60 12.32 -17.05 29.16
C ILE A 60 12.95 -16.22 30.28
N THR A 61 12.14 -15.77 31.25
CA THR A 61 12.60 -15.00 32.41
C THR A 61 13.42 -15.87 33.38
N GLU A 62 13.00 -17.12 33.58
CA GLU A 62 13.66 -18.08 34.48
C GLU A 62 15.01 -18.55 33.96
N GLU A 63 15.11 -18.78 32.64
CA GLU A 63 16.34 -19.26 31.99
C GLU A 63 17.30 -18.12 31.60
N GLU A 64 17.01 -16.87 32.00
CA GLU A 64 17.77 -15.65 31.66
C GLU A 64 18.09 -15.52 30.15
N VAL A 65 17.22 -16.06 29.30
CA VAL A 65 17.42 -16.03 27.86
C VAL A 65 17.07 -14.65 27.34
N GLU A 66 18.00 -14.01 26.63
CA GLU A 66 17.72 -12.78 25.91
C GLU A 66 16.65 -13.04 24.83
N ALA A 67 15.42 -12.60 25.11
CA ALA A 67 14.34 -12.69 24.14
C ALA A 67 14.70 -11.85 22.92
N VAL A 68 14.67 -12.46 21.72
CA VAL A 68 14.81 -11.70 20.48
C VAL A 68 13.60 -10.78 20.36
N GLU A 69 13.81 -9.48 20.61
CA GLU A 69 12.81 -8.46 20.34
C GLU A 69 12.54 -8.40 18.85
N ILE A 70 11.46 -9.04 18.41
CA ILE A 70 11.02 -8.90 17.02
C ILE A 70 10.23 -7.60 16.93
N PRO A 71 10.75 -6.57 16.24
CA PRO A 71 10.18 -5.24 16.26
C PRO A 71 8.71 -5.27 15.81
N LYS A 72 7.84 -4.61 16.57
CA LYS A 72 6.45 -4.40 16.17
C LYS A 72 6.46 -3.53 14.91
N GLN A 73 6.02 -4.08 13.78
CA GLN A 73 5.86 -3.32 12.54
C GLN A 73 4.56 -2.51 12.60
N ASN A 74 4.46 -1.58 13.54
CA ASN A 74 3.33 -0.67 13.61
C ASN A 74 3.51 0.43 12.55
N GLY A 75 2.50 0.62 11.70
CA GLY A 75 2.46 1.74 10.75
C GLY A 75 3.31 1.59 9.49
N LYS A 76 3.85 0.39 9.19
CA LYS A 76 4.51 0.15 7.90
C LYS A 76 3.48 -0.16 6.81
N PRO A 77 3.71 0.31 5.56
CA PRO A 77 2.91 -0.07 4.41
C PRO A 77 2.84 -1.59 4.22
N LEU A 78 1.69 -2.10 3.82
CA LEU A 78 1.54 -3.51 3.44
C LEU A 78 1.96 -3.67 1.97
N LEU A 79 2.93 -4.55 1.71
CA LEU A 79 3.38 -4.90 0.37
C LEU A 79 2.93 -6.32 0.02
N ILE A 80 2.28 -6.49 -1.14
CA ILE A 80 1.78 -7.77 -1.64
C ILE A 80 2.38 -8.02 -3.02
N ALA A 81 3.04 -9.17 -3.20
CA ALA A 81 3.42 -9.63 -4.53
C ALA A 81 2.17 -10.09 -5.29
N SER A 82 1.86 -9.47 -6.42
CA SER A 82 0.60 -9.64 -7.15
C SER A 82 0.68 -10.17 -8.59
N PRO A 83 1.80 -10.71 -9.12
CA PRO A 83 1.91 -11.02 -10.56
C PRO A 83 1.02 -12.17 -11.04
N LYS A 84 0.47 -12.97 -10.12
CA LYS A 84 -0.46 -14.08 -10.45
C LYS A 84 -1.93 -13.64 -10.56
N HIS A 85 -2.25 -12.46 -10.04
CA HIS A 85 -3.63 -12.03 -9.82
C HIS A 85 -3.95 -10.69 -10.49
N LEU A 86 -2.94 -9.83 -10.62
CA LEU A 86 -3.05 -8.51 -11.22
C LEU A 86 -1.89 -8.33 -12.23
N PRO A 87 -2.07 -7.48 -13.26
CA PRO A 87 -1.03 -7.16 -14.23
C PRO A 87 -0.05 -6.13 -13.66
N ASN A 88 0.60 -6.51 -12.56
CA ASN A 88 1.67 -5.77 -11.89
C ASN A 88 2.56 -6.74 -11.11
N LEU A 89 3.75 -6.29 -10.72
CA LEU A 89 4.65 -7.10 -9.89
C LEU A 89 4.24 -7.03 -8.41
N MET A 90 3.79 -5.87 -7.96
CA MET A 90 3.51 -5.63 -6.55
C MET A 90 2.45 -4.55 -6.32
N THR A 91 1.67 -4.76 -5.25
CA THR A 91 0.66 -3.83 -4.77
C THR A 91 1.03 -3.38 -3.36
N ILE A 92 1.13 -2.07 -3.14
CA ILE A 92 1.28 -1.45 -1.83
C ILE A 92 -0.07 -0.92 -1.34
N VAL A 93 -0.37 -1.16 -0.07
CA VAL A 93 -1.49 -0.55 0.64
C VAL A 93 -0.96 0.50 1.61
N LEU A 94 -1.42 1.74 1.43
CA LEU A 94 -1.12 2.88 2.31
C LEU A 94 -2.39 3.29 3.06
N SER A 95 -2.32 3.42 4.38
CA SER A 95 -3.43 3.95 5.19
C SER A 95 -3.68 5.43 4.85
N TYR A 96 -4.91 5.77 4.49
CA TYR A 96 -5.36 7.14 4.26
C TYR A 96 -6.31 7.63 5.35
N ASP A 97 -7.00 6.72 6.04
CA ASP A 97 -7.98 6.99 7.11
C ASP A 97 -7.46 7.84 8.29
N LYS A 98 -6.14 7.95 8.46
CA LYS A 98 -5.48 8.65 9.57
C LYS A 98 -4.47 9.70 9.13
N MET A 99 -4.41 10.02 7.84
CA MET A 99 -3.38 10.89 7.26
C MET A 99 -4.02 12.00 6.42
N ASP A 100 -3.37 13.17 6.40
CA ASP A 100 -3.72 14.23 5.46
C ASP A 100 -3.21 13.90 4.04
N GLU A 101 -3.75 14.59 3.02
CA GLU A 101 -3.35 14.36 1.61
C GLU A 101 -1.83 14.46 1.41
N GLU A 102 -1.19 15.47 2.02
CA GLU A 102 0.26 15.70 1.89
C GLU A 102 1.09 14.61 2.57
N GLU A 103 0.66 14.11 3.72
CA GLU A 103 1.33 13.02 4.45
C GLU A 103 1.23 11.70 3.68
N TRP A 104 0.06 11.43 3.09
CA TRP A 104 -0.16 10.25 2.27
C TRP A 104 0.71 10.27 1.00
N LEU A 105 0.79 11.42 0.32
CA LEU A 105 1.65 11.61 -0.85
C LEU A 105 3.14 11.47 -0.51
N SER A 106 3.56 12.02 0.64
CA SER A 106 4.93 11.88 1.14
C SER A 106 5.26 10.42 1.43
N SER A 107 4.32 9.67 2.03
CA SER A 107 4.45 8.24 2.28
C SER A 107 4.55 7.44 0.98
N LEU A 108 3.72 7.76 0.00
CA LEU A 108 3.77 7.18 -1.34
C LEU A 108 5.12 7.40 -2.01
N GLN A 109 5.62 8.64 -2.02
CA GLN A 109 6.92 8.96 -2.62
C GLN A 109 8.05 8.22 -1.91
N LYS A 110 8.02 8.17 -0.57
CA LYS A 110 9.01 7.44 0.21
C LYS A 110 9.04 5.96 -0.16
N SER A 111 7.88 5.29 -0.15
CA SER A 111 7.80 3.87 -0.55
C SER A 111 8.23 3.64 -1.99
N TRP A 112 7.90 4.56 -2.90
CA TRP A 112 8.30 4.46 -4.30
C TRP A 112 9.82 4.60 -4.49
N ILE A 113 10.47 5.52 -3.77
CA ILE A 113 11.92 5.69 -3.78
C ILE A 113 12.63 4.47 -3.18
N GLU A 114 12.15 3.98 -2.03
CA GLU A 114 12.70 2.80 -1.36
C GLU A 114 12.64 1.53 -2.24
N LEU A 115 11.63 1.42 -3.10
CA LEU A 115 11.48 0.34 -4.07
C LEU A 115 12.27 0.53 -5.38
N GLY A 116 13.09 1.57 -5.49
CA GLY A 116 13.91 1.81 -6.68
C GLY A 116 13.15 2.44 -7.85
N LYS A 117 12.08 3.20 -7.57
CA LYS A 117 11.32 4.00 -8.55
C LYS A 117 10.70 3.19 -9.71
N PRO A 118 9.94 2.10 -9.44
CA PRO A 118 9.27 1.33 -10.48
C PRO A 118 8.20 2.15 -11.23
N SER A 119 7.72 1.65 -12.38
CA SER A 119 6.54 2.23 -13.04
C SER A 119 5.32 2.17 -12.12
N LEU A 120 4.60 3.28 -12.01
CA LEU A 120 3.67 3.53 -10.92
C LEU A 120 2.24 3.72 -11.42
N ARG A 121 1.31 2.98 -10.81
CA ARG A 121 -0.13 3.23 -10.88
C ARG A 121 -0.67 3.57 -9.51
N VAL A 122 -1.34 4.71 -9.38
CA VAL A 122 -1.89 5.18 -8.10
C VAL A 122 -3.41 5.16 -8.15
N PHE A 123 -4.02 4.43 -7.23
CA PHE A 123 -5.46 4.49 -7.00
C PHE A 123 -5.70 5.55 -5.93
N LEU A 124 -6.45 6.59 -6.28
CA LEU A 124 -6.68 7.71 -5.38
C LEU A 124 -7.79 7.38 -4.38
N PRO A 125 -7.67 7.83 -3.11
CA PRO A 125 -8.76 7.80 -2.15
C PRO A 125 -10.01 8.54 -2.63
N LYS A 126 -11.14 8.23 -2.00
CA LYS A 126 -12.38 9.00 -2.18
C LYS A 126 -12.16 10.46 -1.81
N ASN A 127 -12.74 11.36 -2.59
CA ASN A 127 -12.66 12.82 -2.41
C ASN A 127 -11.24 13.42 -2.48
N PHE A 128 -10.26 12.70 -3.03
CA PHE A 128 -8.90 13.21 -3.17
C PHE A 128 -8.80 14.30 -4.23
N SER A 129 -8.12 15.41 -3.93
CA SER A 129 -7.93 16.52 -4.87
C SER A 129 -7.01 16.14 -6.04
N LEU A 130 -7.58 16.10 -7.25
CA LEU A 130 -6.82 15.81 -8.48
C LEU A 130 -5.75 16.87 -8.77
N THR A 131 -6.04 18.13 -8.45
CA THR A 131 -5.09 19.24 -8.61
C THR A 131 -3.90 19.05 -7.68
N THR A 132 -4.14 18.64 -6.43
CA THR A 132 -3.08 18.32 -5.47
C THR A 132 -2.22 17.17 -5.97
N PHE A 133 -2.84 16.06 -6.41
CA PHE A 133 -2.12 14.90 -6.91
C PHE A 133 -1.26 15.21 -8.14
N THR A 134 -1.82 15.92 -9.12
CA THR A 134 -1.12 16.23 -10.37
C THR A 134 0.05 17.19 -10.14
N ASN A 135 -0.11 18.19 -9.26
CA ASN A 135 0.98 19.09 -8.88
C ASN A 135 2.08 18.32 -8.13
N PHE A 136 1.72 17.51 -7.15
CA PHE A 136 2.65 16.67 -6.42
C PHE A 136 3.44 15.74 -7.36
N SER A 137 2.73 15.05 -8.25
CA SER A 137 3.33 14.10 -9.19
C SER A 137 4.36 14.79 -10.08
N LYS A 138 4.03 15.95 -10.66
CA LYS A 138 4.95 16.72 -11.51
C LYS A 138 6.24 17.13 -10.80
N SER A 139 6.15 17.42 -9.50
CA SER A 139 7.30 17.89 -8.71
C SER A 139 8.13 16.76 -8.10
N ASN A 140 7.50 15.64 -7.73
CA ASN A 140 8.10 14.64 -6.84
C ASN A 140 8.30 13.25 -7.46
N LEU A 141 7.56 12.94 -8.52
CA LEU A 141 7.61 11.65 -9.19
C LEU A 141 8.27 11.80 -10.56
N SER A 142 8.93 10.75 -11.03
CA SER A 142 9.57 10.71 -12.35
C SER A 142 9.13 9.49 -13.14
N GLY A 143 9.01 9.63 -14.46
CA GLY A 143 8.57 8.55 -15.35
C GLY A 143 7.10 8.67 -15.76
N ASN A 144 6.51 7.55 -16.17
CA ASN A 144 5.09 7.46 -16.51
C ASN A 144 4.31 7.11 -15.25
N VAL A 145 3.43 8.02 -14.83
CA VAL A 145 2.56 7.83 -13.67
C VAL A 145 1.14 7.72 -14.20
N THR A 146 0.49 6.59 -13.93
CA THR A 146 -0.94 6.42 -14.21
C THR A 146 -1.70 6.57 -12.91
N PHE A 147 -2.89 7.17 -12.95
CA PHE A 147 -3.75 7.26 -11.78
C PHE A 147 -5.19 6.91 -12.08
N VAL A 148 -5.88 6.42 -11.05
CA VAL A 148 -7.27 5.97 -11.11
C VAL A 148 -8.04 6.71 -10.04
N THR A 149 -9.13 7.35 -10.42
CA THR A 149 -10.03 8.03 -9.48
C THR A 149 -11.08 7.06 -8.96
N ASP A 150 -11.46 7.24 -7.70
CA ASP A 150 -12.63 6.57 -7.15
C ASP A 150 -13.89 7.32 -7.62
N SER A 151 -14.73 6.64 -8.40
CA SER A 151 -15.98 7.14 -8.98
C SER A 151 -17.18 6.43 -8.37
#